data_AF-A0A380KNG3-F1
#
_entry.id   AF-A0A380KNG3-F1
#
_cell.length_a   1.000
_cell.length_b   1.000
_cell.length_c   1.000
_cell.angle_alpha   90.00
_cell.angle_beta   90.00
_cell.angle_gamma   90.00
#
_symmetry.space_group_name_H-M   'P 1'
#
loop_
_entity.id
_entity.type
_entity.pdbx_description
1 polymer ?
#
loop_
_entity_poly.entity_id
_entity_poly.type
_entity_poly.pdbx_seq_one_letter_code
_entity_poly.pdbx_strand_id
1 'polypeptide(L)'
;MKTDKKDIINRLKRAEGQLRGIQKMIDEDQECIDIVTQLTAVRSSINRTIGIVIGNKINQVIEEPVADPKQQEENLAKAIDLIIKK
;
A
#
# COMPACT_ATOMS: atom_id res chain seq x y z
N MET A 1 -4.94 11.84 7.79
CA MET A 1 -3.68 11.05 7.64
C MET A 1 -2.55 11.40 8.63
N LYS A 2 -2.79 12.12 9.74
CA LYS A 2 -1.68 12.61 10.59
C LYS A 2 -0.92 11.51 11.35
N THR A 3 -1.59 10.46 11.82
CA THR A 3 -0.99 9.44 12.70
C THR A 3 -0.17 8.40 11.93
N ASP A 4 -0.57 8.02 10.70
CA ASP A 4 0.08 6.94 9.95
C ASP A 4 1.01 7.38 8.82
N LYS A 5 1.12 8.69 8.54
CA LYS A 5 1.96 9.20 7.45
C LYS A 5 3.42 8.74 7.60
N LYS A 6 3.95 8.77 8.83
CA LYS A 6 5.33 8.33 9.11
C LYS A 6 5.50 6.82 8.90
N ASP A 7 4.53 6.01 9.33
CA ASP A 7 4.60 4.55 9.16
C ASP A 7 4.52 4.15 7.68
N ILE A 8 3.60 4.75 6.92
CA ILE A 8 3.47 4.54 5.48
C ILE A 8 4.78 4.90 4.76
N ILE A 9 5.36 6.07 5.06
CA ILE A 9 6.66 6.46 4.48
C ILE A 9 7.76 5.46 4.85
N ASN A 10 7.81 4.99 6.10
CA ASN A 10 8.81 4.01 6.53
C ASN A 10 8.64 2.65 5.85
N ARG A 11 7.41 2.23 5.54
CA ARG A 11 7.14 1.02 4.75
C ARG A 11 7.62 1.17 3.32
N LEU A 12 7.33 2.31 2.69
CA LEU A 12 7.78 2.60 1.32
C LEU A 12 9.31 2.66 1.24
N LYS A 13 9.99 3.32 2.19
CA LYS A 13 11.46 3.33 2.27
C LYS A 13 12.07 1.94 2.40
N ARG A 14 11.43 1.04 3.16
CA ARG A 14 11.87 -0.36 3.26
C ARG A 14 11.71 -1.09 1.92
N ALA A 15 10.58 -0.93 1.26
CA ALA A 15 10.34 -1.53 -0.07
C ALA A 15 11.35 -1.00 -1.11
N GLU A 16 11.66 0.29 -1.07
CA GLU A 16 12.71 0.92 -1.89
C GLU A 16 14.09 0.28 -1.63
N GLY A 17 14.47 0.10 -0.36
CA GLY A 17 15.72 -0.57 -0.01
C GLY A 17 15.80 -2.02 -0.51
N GLN A 18 14.68 -2.75 -0.45
CA GLN A 18 14.59 -4.10 -1.00
C GLN A 18 14.73 -4.11 -2.52
N LEU A 19 14.09 -3.18 -3.23
CA LEU A 19 14.24 -3.04 -4.67
C LEU A 19 15.69 -2.75 -5.08
N ARG A 20 16.40 -1.89 -4.35
CA ARG A 20 17.83 -1.66 -4.57
C ARG A 20 18.67 -2.92 -4.33
N GLY A 21 18.30 -3.75 -3.36
CA GLY A 21 18.93 -5.05 -3.14
C GLY A 21 18.72 -5.99 -4.31
N ILE A 22 17.51 -6.05 -4.86
CA ILE A 22 17.16 -6.88 -6.02
C ILE A 22 17.94 -6.43 -7.26
N GLN A 23 18.12 -5.13 -7.48
CA GLN A 23 18.96 -4.61 -8.57
C GLN A 23 20.38 -5.15 -8.48
N LYS A 24 20.99 -5.13 -7.29
CA LYS A 24 22.32 -5.72 -7.08
C LYS A 24 22.36 -7.22 -7.33
N MET A 25 21.32 -7.96 -6.90
CA MET A 25 21.23 -9.40 -7.19
C MET A 25 21.23 -9.68 -8.70
N ILE A 26 20.57 -8.82 -9.48
CA ILE A 26 20.57 -8.92 -10.95
C ILE A 26 21.97 -8.60 -11.50
N ASP A 27 22.61 -7.52 -11.03
CA ASP A 27 23.96 -7.13 -11.45
C ASP A 27 25.02 -8.21 -11.09
N GLU A 28 24.76 -8.99 -10.05
CA GLU A 28 25.61 -10.09 -9.56
C GLU A 28 25.21 -11.47 -10.15
N ASP A 29 24.38 -11.49 -11.20
CA ASP A 29 23.90 -12.70 -11.90
C ASP A 29 23.35 -13.79 -10.94
N GLN A 30 22.65 -13.37 -9.88
CA GLN A 30 22.04 -14.29 -8.93
C GLN A 30 20.92 -15.14 -9.55
N GLU A 31 20.61 -16.27 -8.92
CA GLU A 31 19.61 -17.21 -9.40
C GLU A 31 18.22 -16.56 -9.56
N CYS A 32 17.56 -16.87 -10.67
CA CYS A 32 16.26 -16.30 -11.01
C CYS A 32 15.19 -16.59 -9.94
N ILE A 33 15.24 -17.76 -9.31
CA ILE A 33 14.30 -18.13 -8.25
C ILE A 33 14.43 -17.24 -7.01
N ASP A 34 15.65 -16.81 -6.67
CA ASP A 34 15.91 -15.94 -5.54
C ASP A 34 15.44 -14.52 -5.83
N ILE A 35 15.69 -14.02 -7.05
CA ILE A 35 15.19 -12.73 -7.53
C ILE A 35 13.66 -12.68 -7.48
N VAL A 36 12.98 -13.71 -8.01
CA VAL A 36 11.50 -13.81 -7.98
C VAL A 36 10.96 -13.86 -6.55
N THR A 37 11.67 -14.55 -5.65
CA THR A 37 11.32 -14.62 -4.23
C THR A 37 11.37 -13.24 -3.59
N GLN A 38 12.44 -12.47 -3.83
CA GLN A 38 12.57 -11.12 -3.29
C GLN A 38 11.54 -10.15 -3.90
N LEU A 39 11.30 -10.21 -5.21
CA LEU A 39 10.25 -9.41 -5.86
C LEU A 39 8.87 -9.70 -5.28
N THR A 40 8.58 -10.98 -4.99
CA THR A 40 7.31 -11.38 -4.35
C THR A 40 7.19 -10.86 -2.91
N ALA A 41 8.30 -10.80 -2.17
CA ALA A 41 8.34 -10.18 -0.84
C ALA A 41 8.04 -8.68 -0.92
N VAL A 42 8.64 -7.97 -1.89
CA VAL A 42 8.35 -6.54 -2.13
C VAL A 42 6.88 -6.34 -2.49
N ARG A 43 6.35 -7.10 -3.45
CA ARG A 43 4.93 -7.04 -3.84
C ARG A 43 4.01 -7.23 -2.64
N SER A 44 4.31 -8.21 -1.77
CA SER A 44 3.53 -8.46 -0.55
C SER A 44 3.59 -7.28 0.44
N SER A 45 4.76 -6.65 0.59
CA SER A 45 4.95 -5.46 1.43
C SER A 45 4.14 -4.26 0.90
N ILE A 46 4.15 -4.05 -0.42
CA ILE A 46 3.36 -2.99 -1.07
C ILE A 46 1.87 -3.25 -0.91
N ASN A 47 1.38 -4.48 -1.13
CA ASN A 47 -0.03 -4.82 -0.96
C ASN A 47 -0.53 -4.52 0.47
N ARG A 48 0.27 -4.82 1.49
CA ARG A 48 -0.06 -4.45 2.88
C ARG A 48 -0.14 -2.94 3.07
N THR A 49 0.78 -2.20 2.45
CA THR A 49 0.81 -0.73 2.53
C THR A 49 -0.41 -0.11 1.83
N ILE A 50 -0.83 -0.66 0.69
CA ILE A 50 -2.07 -0.28 0.00
C ILE A 50 -3.27 -0.48 0.93
N GLY A 51 -3.39 -1.65 1.57
CA GLY A 51 -4.47 -1.93 2.52
C GLY A 51 -4.53 -0.93 3.68
N ILE A 52 -3.38 -0.55 4.24
CA ILE A 52 -3.31 0.49 5.30
C ILE A 52 -3.80 1.84 4.78
N VAL A 53 -3.37 2.26 3.60
CA VAL A 53 -3.79 3.54 3.00
C VAL A 53 -5.30 3.57 2.77
N ILE A 54 -5.86 2.49 2.25
CA ILE A 54 -7.31 2.40 2.01
C ILE A 54 -8.09 2.36 3.34
N GLY A 55 -7.64 1.56 4.31
CA GLY A 55 -8.25 1.50 5.65
C GLY A 55 -8.28 2.88 6.31
N ASN A 56 -7.21 3.66 6.15
CA ASN A 56 -7.16 5.04 6.64
C ASN A 56 -8.15 5.96 5.94
N LYS A 57 -8.38 5.79 4.63
CA LYS A 57 -9.40 6.54 3.91
C LYS A 57 -10.80 6.19 4.40
N ILE A 58 -11.07 4.91 4.66
CA ILE A 58 -12.36 4.44 5.19
C ILE A 58 -12.60 5.04 6.59
N ASN A 59 -11.61 4.95 7.49
CA ASN A 59 -11.71 5.53 8.83
C ASN A 59 -11.98 7.04 8.75
N GLN A 60 -11.29 7.76 7.85
CA GLN A 60 -11.55 9.19 7.67
C GLN A 60 -13.00 9.49 7.23
N VAL A 61 -13.55 8.71 6.29
CA VAL A 61 -14.93 8.89 5.84
C VAL A 61 -15.93 8.62 6.98
N ILE A 62 -15.61 7.71 7.89
CA ILE A 62 -16.44 7.39 9.05
C ILE A 62 -16.33 8.46 10.15
N GLU A 63 -15.12 8.92 10.45
CA GLU A 63 -14.85 9.90 11.52
C GLU A 63 -15.26 11.34 11.14
N GLU A 64 -15.25 11.66 9.85
CA GLU A 64 -15.59 12.98 9.29
C GLU A 64 -16.81 12.86 8.36
N PRO A 65 -18.02 12.55 8.87
CA PRO A 65 -19.20 12.37 8.03
C PRO A 65 -19.62 13.69 7.39
N VAL A 66 -20.01 13.63 6.11
CA VAL A 66 -20.60 14.78 5.41
C VAL A 66 -22.11 14.85 5.67
N ALA A 67 -22.67 16.07 5.61
CA ALA A 67 -24.07 16.32 5.93
C ALA A 67 -25.06 15.69 4.92
N ASP A 68 -24.66 15.56 3.65
CA ASP A 68 -25.48 14.92 2.63
C ASP A 68 -25.30 13.38 2.68
N PRO A 69 -26.36 12.61 3.00
CA PRO A 69 -26.29 11.16 3.06
C PRO A 69 -25.87 10.51 1.74
N LYS A 70 -26.28 11.07 0.59
CA LYS A 70 -25.88 10.53 -0.73
C LYS A 70 -24.39 10.71 -0.96
N GLN A 71 -23.87 11.89 -0.66
CA GLN A 71 -22.44 12.15 -0.80
C GLN A 71 -21.60 11.29 0.16
N GLN A 72 -22.12 11.02 1.35
CA GLN A 72 -21.47 10.11 2.32
C GLN A 72 -21.40 8.67 1.78
N GLU A 73 -22.50 8.16 1.24
CA GLU A 73 -22.56 6.83 0.62
C GLU A 73 -21.58 6.71 -0.55
N GLU A 74 -21.54 7.70 -1.44
CA GLU A 74 -20.60 7.74 -2.56
C GLU A 74 -19.13 7.74 -2.10
N ASN A 75 -18.81 8.50 -1.05
CA ASN A 75 -17.45 8.58 -0.52
C ASN A 75 -17.00 7.24 0.06
N LEU A 76 -17.89 6.53 0.74
CA LEU A 76 -17.63 5.20 1.26
C LEU A 76 -17.50 4.17 0.13
N ALA A 77 -18.39 4.21 -0.86
CA ALA A 77 -18.35 3.32 -2.02
C ALA A 77 -17.03 3.46 -2.80
N LYS A 78 -16.56 4.69 -3.02
CA LYS A 78 -15.25 4.96 -3.65
C LYS A 78 -14.10 4.36 -2.86
N ALA A 79 -14.13 4.44 -1.53
CA ALA A 79 -13.08 3.86 -0.69
C ALA A 79 -13.08 2.32 -0.72
N ILE A 80 -14.26 1.70 -0.75
CA ILE A 80 -14.43 0.24 -0.86
C ILE A 80 -13.98 -0.26 -2.25
N ASP A 81 -14.27 0.47 -3.32
CA ASP A 81 -13.88 0.10 -4.69
C ASP A 81 -12.35 -0.05 -4.84
N LEU A 82 -11.57 0.73 -4.08
CA LEU A 82 -10.11 0.61 -4.04
C LEU A 82 -9.62 -0.73 -3.47
N ILE A 83 -10.42 -1.44 -2.67
CA ILE A 83 -10.10 -2.77 -2.13
C ILE A 83 -10.44 -3.86 -3.15
N ILE A 84 -11.51 -3.67 -3.91
CA ILE A 84 -12.07 -4.69 -4.79
C ILE A 84 -11.32 -4.73 -6.13
N LYS A 85 -10.85 -3.58 -6.63
CA LYS A 85 -10.02 -3.51 -7.84
C LYS A 85 -8.64 -4.11 -7.56
N LYS A 86 -8.46 -5.37 -7.96
CA LYS A 86 -7.15 -6.04 -8.05
C LYS A 86 -6.34 -5.53 -9.23
#